data_AF-A0A0M8ZTX9-F1
#
_entry.id   AF-A0A0M8ZTX9-F1
#
_cell.length_a   1.000
_cell.length_b   1.000
_cell.length_c   1.000
_cell.angle_alpha   90.00
_cell.angle_beta   90.00
_cell.angle_gamma   90.00
#
_symmetry.space_group_name_H-M   'P 1'
#
loop_
_entity.id
_entity.type
_entity.pdbx_description
1 polymer ?
#
loop_
_entity_poly.entity_id
_entity_poly.type
_entity_poly.pdbx_seq_one_letter_code
_entity_poly.pdbx_strand_id
1 'polypeptide(L)'
;RFGEGYVAFLRFRQPISSADLKRAVMKYFPQAVVSSRQASAARLLVPRSQDMPVSSSFNKLKLLAEELKATDYTLTQSSLDQVLVSFSEDTDNEVDGSIYAESGSTNVTNMYSSMDTIHMETF
;
A
#
# COMPACT_ATOMS: atom_id res chain seq x y z
N ARG A 1 -15.32 5.22 -13.04
CA ARG A 1 -15.73 3.84 -12.66
C ARG A 1 -14.48 3.01 -12.36
N PHE A 2 -14.60 2.01 -11.51
CA PHE A 2 -13.52 1.06 -11.23
C PHE A 2 -13.22 0.22 -12.50
N GLY A 3 -11.94 -0.06 -12.78
CA GLY A 3 -11.52 -0.74 -14.01
C GLY A 3 -11.43 0.14 -15.27
N GLU A 4 -11.51 1.46 -15.15
CA GLU A 4 -11.35 2.36 -16.30
C GLU A 4 -9.89 2.78 -16.54
N GLY A 5 -8.93 2.43 -15.69
CA GLY A 5 -7.52 2.85 -15.77
C GLY A 5 -6.56 1.89 -16.48
N TYR A 6 -5.26 2.12 -16.27
CA TYR A 6 -4.18 1.22 -16.65
C TYR A 6 -3.37 0.79 -15.43
N VAL A 7 -2.77 -0.38 -15.50
CA VAL A 7 -1.75 -0.85 -14.58
C VAL A 7 -0.42 -0.80 -15.31
N ALA A 8 0.50 0.01 -14.78
CA ALA A 8 1.89 -0.01 -15.22
C ALA A 8 2.70 -0.89 -14.27
N PHE A 9 3.41 -1.86 -14.82
CA PHE A 9 4.34 -2.70 -14.07
C PHE A 9 5.76 -2.40 -14.54
N LEU A 10 6.66 -2.17 -13.58
CA LEU A 10 8.08 -1.94 -13.84
C LEU A 10 8.89 -2.98 -13.07
N ARG A 11 9.92 -3.51 -13.73
CA ARG A 11 10.91 -4.38 -13.10
C ARG A 11 12.29 -3.77 -13.20
N PHE A 12 13.04 -3.84 -12.13
CA PHE A 12 14.35 -3.22 -11.96
C PHE A 12 15.41 -4.31 -11.74
N ARG A 13 16.67 -4.03 -12.11
CA ARG A 13 17.79 -4.92 -11.79
C ARG A 13 18.08 -4.97 -10.28
N GLN A 14 17.85 -3.86 -9.59
CA GLN A 14 18.12 -3.69 -8.17
C GLN A 14 16.94 -2.98 -7.51
N PRO A 15 16.74 -3.16 -6.18
CA PRO A 15 15.70 -2.44 -5.46
C PRO A 15 15.85 -0.93 -5.62
N ILE A 16 14.70 -0.25 -5.78
CA ILE A 16 14.63 1.21 -5.87
C ILE A 16 14.06 1.81 -4.60
N SER A 17 14.62 2.96 -4.18
CA SER A 17 14.08 3.70 -3.03
C SER A 17 12.64 4.16 -3.29
N SER A 18 11.81 4.19 -2.26
CA SER A 18 10.43 4.65 -2.37
C SER A 18 10.36 6.12 -2.77
N ALA A 19 11.29 6.93 -2.27
CA ALA A 19 11.39 8.35 -2.59
C ALA A 19 11.72 8.59 -4.07
N ASP A 20 12.70 7.85 -4.64
CA ASP A 20 13.06 8.00 -6.05
C ASP A 20 11.95 7.53 -6.97
N LEU A 21 11.32 6.39 -6.65
CA LEU A 21 10.16 5.89 -7.39
C LEU A 21 9.02 6.91 -7.37
N LYS A 22 8.63 7.40 -6.18
CA LYS A 22 7.54 8.37 -6.05
C LYS A 22 7.84 9.67 -6.79
N ARG A 23 9.08 10.18 -6.71
CA ARG A 23 9.51 11.39 -7.43
C ARG A 23 9.37 11.22 -8.95
N ALA A 24 9.87 10.11 -9.50
CA ALA A 24 9.79 9.84 -10.93
C ALA A 24 8.35 9.62 -11.37
N VAL A 25 7.54 8.87 -10.60
CA VAL A 25 6.13 8.64 -10.89
C VAL A 25 5.37 9.96 -10.92
N MET A 26 5.54 10.85 -9.94
CA MET A 26 4.86 12.16 -9.93
C MET A 26 5.23 13.03 -11.15
N LYS A 27 6.43 12.88 -11.70
CA LYS A 27 6.87 13.63 -12.89
C LYS A 27 6.14 13.20 -14.16
N TYR A 28 5.96 11.90 -14.40
CA TYR A 28 5.35 11.39 -15.64
C TYR A 28 3.85 11.10 -15.51
N PHE A 29 3.43 10.62 -14.34
CA PHE A 29 2.06 10.25 -14.00
C PHE A 29 1.67 10.86 -12.64
N PRO A 30 1.39 12.18 -12.58
CA PRO A 30 1.09 12.88 -11.32
C PRO A 30 -0.16 12.34 -10.60
N GLN A 31 -1.07 11.72 -11.34
CA GLN A 31 -2.30 11.13 -10.79
C GLN A 31 -2.17 9.62 -10.53
N ALA A 32 -1.00 9.02 -10.80
CA ALA A 32 -0.81 7.59 -10.56
C ALA A 32 -0.51 7.28 -9.10
N VAL A 33 -1.04 6.15 -8.64
CA VAL A 33 -0.81 5.63 -7.30
C VAL A 33 0.12 4.43 -7.37
N VAL A 34 1.14 4.39 -6.52
CA VAL A 34 1.97 3.20 -6.36
C VAL A 34 1.18 2.19 -5.55
N SER A 35 0.61 1.18 -6.21
CA SER A 35 -0.21 0.16 -5.57
C SER A 35 0.63 -0.90 -4.85
N SER A 36 1.80 -1.24 -5.38
CA SER A 36 2.69 -2.20 -4.71
C SER A 36 4.14 -2.00 -5.12
N ARG A 37 5.06 -2.30 -4.21
CA ARG A 37 6.49 -2.36 -4.47
C ARG A 37 7.05 -3.62 -3.82
N GLN A 38 7.49 -4.57 -4.64
CA GLN A 38 8.02 -5.87 -4.19
C GLN A 38 9.45 -6.03 -4.66
N ALA A 39 10.41 -6.07 -3.74
CA ALA A 39 11.85 -6.22 -4.02
C ALA A 39 12.36 -5.26 -5.12
N SER A 40 12.41 -5.73 -6.37
CA SER A 40 12.83 -4.98 -7.55
C SER A 40 11.71 -4.79 -8.58
N ALA A 41 10.45 -4.77 -8.16
CA ALA A 41 9.31 -4.49 -9.01
C ALA A 41 8.38 -3.44 -8.38
N ALA A 42 7.75 -2.64 -9.23
CA ALA A 42 6.75 -1.65 -8.83
C ALA A 42 5.50 -1.78 -9.71
N ARG A 43 4.34 -1.65 -9.07
CA ARG A 43 3.04 -1.61 -9.73
C ARG A 43 2.41 -0.24 -9.48
N LEU A 44 1.99 0.39 -10.56
CA LEU A 44 1.35 1.70 -10.56
C LEU A 44 -0.06 1.58 -11.13
N LEU A 45 -1.01 2.22 -10.47
CA LEU A 45 -2.35 2.45 -11.00
C LEU A 45 -2.36 3.81 -11.67
N VAL A 46 -2.58 3.82 -12.98
CA VAL A 46 -2.62 5.02 -13.80
C VAL A 46 -4.08 5.29 -14.16
N PRO A 47 -4.69 6.39 -13.65
CA PRO A 47 -6.04 6.78 -14.04
C PRO A 47 -6.12 7.02 -15.55
N ARG A 48 -7.22 6.60 -16.17
CA ARG A 48 -7.49 6.93 -17.57
C ARG A 48 -8.06 8.33 -17.66
N SER A 49 -7.35 9.20 -18.36
CA SER A 49 -7.91 10.47 -18.83
C SER A 49 -8.61 10.23 -20.18
N GLN A 50 -9.81 10.79 -20.36
CA GLN A 50 -10.50 10.71 -21.65
C GLN A 50 -9.67 11.32 -22.80
N ASP A 51 -8.87 12.34 -22.49
CA ASP A 51 -8.01 13.04 -23.43
C ASP A 51 -6.64 12.39 -23.67
N MET A 52 -6.29 11.31 -22.96
CA MET A 52 -4.97 10.68 -23.09
C MET A 52 -5.06 9.36 -23.87
N PRO A 53 -4.57 9.31 -25.12
CA PRO A 53 -4.51 8.07 -25.86
C PRO A 53 -3.49 7.10 -25.25
N VAL A 54 -3.72 5.80 -25.43
CA VAL A 54 -2.86 4.72 -24.92
C VAL A 54 -1.40 4.90 -25.34
N SER A 55 -1.15 5.35 -26.58
CA SER A 55 0.19 5.63 -27.09
C SER A 55 0.94 6.68 -26.27
N SER A 56 0.24 7.73 -25.82
CA SER A 56 0.82 8.76 -24.95
C SER A 56 1.13 8.22 -23.56
N SER A 57 0.21 7.42 -22.99
CA SER A 57 0.43 6.75 -21.71
C SER A 57 1.63 5.79 -21.79
N PHE A 58 1.73 5.02 -22.86
CA PHE A 58 2.84 4.09 -23.06
C PHE A 58 4.18 4.82 -23.25
N ASN A 59 4.18 5.93 -23.99
CA ASN A 59 5.38 6.74 -24.15
C ASN A 59 5.84 7.35 -22.81
N LYS A 60 4.91 7.83 -21.97
CA LYS A 60 5.23 8.30 -20.62
C LYS A 60 5.78 7.17 -19.74
N LEU A 61 5.25 5.96 -19.85
CA LEU A 61 5.76 4.79 -19.15
C LEU A 61 7.18 4.45 -19.62
N LYS A 62 7.45 4.53 -20.91
CA LYS A 62 8.79 4.33 -21.46
C LYS A 62 9.78 5.34 -20.86
N LEU A 63 9.44 6.63 -20.84
CA LEU A 63 10.31 7.67 -20.27
C LEU A 63 10.55 7.46 -18.77
N LEU A 64 9.51 7.07 -18.03
CA LEU A 64 9.62 6.70 -16.61
C LEU A 64 10.56 5.49 -16.43
N ALA A 65 10.40 4.46 -17.26
CA ALA A 65 11.25 3.26 -17.24
C ALA A 65 12.71 3.58 -17.54
N GLU A 66 12.98 4.47 -18.51
CA GLU A 66 14.31 4.94 -18.85
C GLU A 66 14.95 5.73 -17.70
N GLU A 67 14.21 6.66 -17.07
CA GLU A 67 14.68 7.44 -15.92
C GLU A 67 15.02 6.55 -14.72
N LEU A 68 14.19 5.55 -14.44
CA LEU A 68 14.38 4.61 -13.35
C LEU A 68 15.30 3.44 -13.70
N LYS A 69 15.82 3.39 -14.94
CA LYS A 69 16.64 2.28 -15.46
C LYS A 69 15.98 0.90 -15.26
N ALA A 70 14.67 0.84 -15.50
CA ALA A 70 13.92 -0.41 -15.46
C ALA A 70 14.41 -1.37 -16.54
N THR A 71 14.46 -2.65 -16.19
CA THR A 71 14.82 -3.75 -17.09
C THR A 71 13.66 -4.09 -18.02
N ASP A 72 12.44 -4.06 -17.49
CA ASP A 72 11.22 -4.37 -18.23
C ASP A 72 10.08 -3.46 -17.75
N TYR A 73 9.12 -3.20 -18.64
CA TYR A 73 7.90 -2.50 -18.28
C TYR A 73 6.72 -2.99 -19.12
N THR A 74 5.52 -2.97 -18.53
CA THR A 74 4.27 -3.28 -19.22
C THR A 74 3.19 -2.28 -18.85
N LEU A 75 2.26 -2.05 -19.76
CA LEU A 75 1.05 -1.26 -19.52
C LEU A 75 -0.15 -2.12 -19.90
N THR A 76 -0.98 -2.48 -18.93
CA THR A 76 -2.19 -3.27 -19.14
C THR A 76 -3.41 -2.46 -18.75
N GLN A 77 -4.58 -2.75 -19.33
CA GLN A 77 -5.82 -2.16 -18.84
C GLN A 77 -6.13 -2.72 -17.43
N SER A 78 -6.55 -1.87 -16.51
CA SER A 78 -6.98 -2.29 -15.17
C SER A 78 -8.31 -3.03 -15.26
N SER A 79 -8.42 -4.16 -14.55
CA SER A 79 -9.70 -4.85 -14.35
C SER A 79 -10.35 -4.42 -13.04
N LEU A 80 -11.68 -4.55 -12.95
CA LEU A 80 -12.45 -4.25 -11.74
C LEU A 80 -11.93 -5.03 -10.51
N ASP A 81 -11.65 -6.32 -10.71
CA ASP A 81 -11.13 -7.24 -9.70
C ASP A 81 -9.82 -6.75 -9.06
N GLN A 82 -8.92 -6.22 -9.89
CA GLN A 82 -7.60 -5.74 -9.47
C GLN A 82 -7.67 -4.46 -8.63
N VAL A 83 -8.71 -3.65 -8.84
CA VAL A 83 -8.95 -2.44 -8.05
C VAL A 83 -9.57 -2.78 -6.69
N LEU A 84 -10.40 -3.84 -6.63
CA LEU A 84 -11.03 -4.30 -5.39
C LEU A 84 -10.00 -4.87 -4.38
N VAL A 85 -8.98 -5.57 -4.87
CA VAL A 85 -7.90 -6.13 -4.03
C VAL A 85 -7.05 -5.02 -3.41
N SER A 86 -6.71 -3.95 -4.15
CA SER A 86 -5.95 -2.83 -3.60
C SER A 86 -6.67 -2.14 -2.44
N PHE A 87 -8.00 -1.98 -2.52
CA PHE A 87 -8.78 -1.45 -1.39
C PHE A 87 -8.82 -2.38 -0.17
N SER A 88 -8.64 -3.69 -0.37
CA SER A 88 -8.62 -4.65 0.74
C SER A 88 -7.30 -4.60 1.51
N GLU A 89 -6.19 -4.28 0.83
CA GLU A 89 -4.86 -4.14 1.43
C GLU A 89 -4.68 -2.83 2.24
N ASP A 90 -5.40 -1.75 1.90
CA ASP A 90 -5.38 -0.49 2.67
C ASP A 90 -6.05 -0.60 4.05
N THR A 91 -6.95 -1.57 4.26
CA THR A 91 -7.63 -1.78 5.55
C THR A 91 -6.79 -2.49 6.62
N ASP A 92 -5.64 -3.05 6.28
CA ASP A 92 -4.80 -3.79 7.24
C ASP A 92 -3.68 -2.94 7.87
N ASN A 93 -3.49 -1.68 7.41
CA ASN A 93 -2.41 -0.80 7.91
C ASN A 93 -2.87 0.39 8.78
N GLU A 94 -4.11 0.43 9.25
CA GLU A 94 -4.57 1.46 10.20
C GLU A 94 -5.08 0.86 11.53
N VAL A 95 -4.19 0.18 12.27
CA VAL A 95 -4.29 0.05 13.74
C VAL A 95 -2.89 0.12 14.38
N ASP A 96 -2.24 1.28 14.27
CA ASP A 96 -1.28 1.72 15.28
C ASP A 96 -1.84 2.96 15.98
N GLY A 97 -2.83 2.72 16.84
CA GLY A 97 -3.43 3.71 17.72
C GLY A 97 -2.68 3.77 19.03
N SER A 98 -1.61 4.57 19.06
CA SER A 98 -0.94 5.02 20.28
C SER A 98 -1.95 5.65 21.25
N ILE A 99 -2.19 5.05 22.42
CA ILE A 99 -2.78 5.75 23.56
C ILE A 99 -1.74 5.82 24.68
N TYR A 100 -1.20 7.03 24.81
CA TYR A 100 -0.49 7.55 25.96
C TYR A 100 -1.40 7.46 27.20
N ALA A 101 -0.91 6.87 28.28
CA ALA A 101 -1.47 7.08 29.62
C ALA A 101 -0.36 7.62 30.51
N GLU A 102 -0.44 8.93 30.75
CA GLU A 102 0.41 9.70 31.65
C GLU A 102 0.14 9.34 33.12
N SER A 103 1.19 9.48 33.91
CA SER A 103 1.37 9.17 35.32
C SER A 103 0.39 9.88 36.27
N GLY A 104 0.01 9.19 37.35
CA GLY A 104 -0.61 9.82 38.52
C GLY A 104 -0.98 8.88 39.67
N SER A 105 0.02 8.52 40.51
CA SER A 105 -0.05 8.24 41.96
C SER A 105 -1.04 7.15 42.45
N THR A 106 -0.63 6.08 43.14
CA THR A 106 -0.21 6.09 44.56
C THR A 106 0.27 4.69 44.99
N ASN A 107 1.29 4.66 45.86
CA ASN A 107 1.70 3.48 46.63
C ASN A 107 0.58 2.98 47.55
N VAL A 108 0.33 1.67 47.61
CA VAL A 108 0.28 0.88 48.86
C VAL A 108 0.34 -0.62 48.56
N THR A 109 1.28 -1.28 49.22
CA THR A 109 1.41 -2.73 49.41
C THR A 109 0.13 -3.32 50.00
N ASN A 110 -0.42 -4.39 49.41
CA ASN A 110 -1.20 -5.36 50.16
C ASN A 110 -1.17 -6.74 49.48
N MET A 111 -0.25 -7.59 49.95
CA MET A 111 -0.41 -9.04 49.86
C MET A 111 -1.49 -9.44 50.88
N TYR A 112 -2.49 -10.22 50.48
CA TYR A 112 -3.08 -11.36 51.21
C TYR A 112 -4.35 -11.87 50.50
N SER A 113 -4.32 -13.16 50.14
CA SER A 113 -5.40 -14.15 50.33
C SER A 113 -6.82 -13.90 49.80
N SER A 114 -7.22 -14.67 48.78
CA SER A 114 -8.23 -15.73 48.94
C SER A 114 -8.38 -16.52 47.63
N MET A 115 -8.06 -17.81 47.65
CA MET A 115 -8.56 -18.76 46.66
C MET A 115 -9.97 -19.12 47.09
N ASP A 116 -11.00 -18.57 46.44
CA ASP A 116 -12.37 -19.01 46.64
C ASP A 116 -12.79 -19.90 45.46
N THR A 117 -12.85 -21.20 45.76
CA THR A 117 -13.33 -22.28 44.92
C THR A 117 -14.82 -22.12 44.67
N ILE A 118 -15.23 -21.78 43.45
CA ILE A 118 -16.65 -21.89 43.07
C ILE A 118 -16.87 -23.24 42.37
N HIS A 119 -17.31 -24.20 43.19
CA HIS A 119 -17.96 -25.43 42.78
C HIS A 119 -19.32 -25.08 42.15
N MET A 120 -19.63 -25.60 40.96
CA MET A 120 -21.01 -25.63 40.48
C MET A 120 -21.33 -26.99 39.87
N GLU A 121 -22.49 -27.49 40.27
CA GLU A 121 -22.89 -28.88 40.34
C GLU A 121 -23.53 -29.32 39.02
N THR A 122 -23.39 -30.61 38.73
CA THR A 122 -23.89 -31.30 37.54
C THR A 122 -25.42 -31.28 37.44
N PHE A 123 -25.94 -31.25 36.21
CA PHE A 123 -27.19 -31.94 35.83
C PHE A 123 -26.97 -32.70 34.52
#